data_AF-A0A5N6BZP1-F1
#
_entry.id   AF-A0A5N6BZP1-F1
#
_cell.length_a   1.000
_cell.length_b   1.000
_cell.length_c   1.000
_cell.angle_alpha   90.00
_cell.angle_beta   90.00
_cell.angle_gamma   90.00
#
_symmetry.space_group_name_H-M   'P 1'
#
loop_
_entity.id
_entity.type
_entity.pdbx_description
1 polymer ?
#
loop_
_entity_poly.entity_id
_entity_poly.type
_entity_poly.pdbx_seq_one_letter_code
_entity_poly.pdbx_strand_id
1 'polypeptide(L)'
;MIHITMGACRPCPPGDPLNRSTYGFAPEMTPQEIYEANRGYYAIGSEAEKRERYAIFSGIGVDGERVVVLAVDIDKIVPVQVPGKASRKAIEGRILEAGHPVYDTYVGKPIEGARNPVVYLESSFDLGRCKCGCGEVSRSSFVPGHDQRALHERIAQIGTVADFIDWFDRTLNSGGETIGQHVDLRHGQPQASRNDQWDHDKYDWPNGLGLFLYDDGRIKVELKDGTVAVTDVSNYASGNSRRSAHVIAQFARA
;
A
#
# COMPACT_ATOMS: atom_id res chain seq x y z
N MET A 1 12.55 -0.55 8.83
CA MET A 1 13.22 -1.34 7.80
C MET A 1 12.50 -2.67 7.67
N ILE A 2 12.36 -3.21 6.46
CA ILE A 2 11.82 -4.57 6.27
C ILE A 2 12.94 -5.58 6.49
N HIS A 3 12.71 -6.60 7.30
CA HIS A 3 13.59 -7.75 7.45
C HIS A 3 12.93 -9.00 6.90
N ILE A 4 13.58 -9.60 5.91
CA ILE A 4 13.17 -10.84 5.27
C ILE A 4 14.00 -12.01 5.81
N THR A 5 13.32 -12.95 6.47
CA THR A 5 13.95 -14.21 6.91
C THR A 5 13.81 -15.26 5.81
N MET A 6 14.93 -15.66 5.22
CA MET A 6 14.98 -16.68 4.18
C MET A 6 15.19 -18.08 4.78
N GLY A 7 14.57 -19.07 4.14
CA GLY A 7 14.88 -20.48 4.33
C GLY A 7 15.95 -20.97 3.35
N ALA A 8 16.28 -22.26 3.42
CA ALA A 8 17.20 -22.89 2.47
C ALA A 8 16.70 -22.79 1.02
N CYS A 9 17.63 -22.65 0.08
CA CYS A 9 17.34 -22.58 -1.35
C CYS A 9 16.55 -23.82 -1.83
N ARG A 10 15.49 -23.59 -2.60
CA ARG A 10 14.59 -24.62 -3.15
C ARG A 10 14.14 -24.23 -4.55
N PRO A 11 13.83 -25.22 -5.42
CA PRO A 11 13.22 -24.94 -6.72
C PRO A 11 11.82 -24.34 -6.54
N CYS A 12 11.47 -23.39 -7.40
CA CYS A 12 10.11 -22.86 -7.47
C CYS A 12 9.14 -23.90 -8.03
N PRO A 13 7.87 -23.88 -7.58
CA PRO A 13 6.82 -24.66 -8.25
C PRO A 13 6.58 -24.15 -9.67
N PRO A 14 6.05 -25.00 -10.58
CA PRO A 14 5.65 -24.56 -11.92
C PRO A 14 4.69 -23.36 -11.86
N GLY A 15 4.93 -22.39 -12.75
CA GLY A 15 4.09 -21.20 -12.86
C GLY A 15 4.27 -20.22 -11.70
N ASP A 16 5.48 -20.06 -11.16
CA ASP A 16 5.82 -18.98 -10.22
C ASP A 16 5.46 -17.60 -10.82
N PRO A 17 4.49 -16.84 -10.27
CA PRO A 17 4.19 -15.47 -10.68
C PRO A 17 5.34 -14.46 -10.83
N LEU A 18 6.54 -14.73 -10.31
CA LEU A 18 7.72 -13.87 -10.52
C LEU A 18 8.71 -14.43 -11.54
N ASN A 19 8.36 -15.54 -12.21
CA ASN A 19 9.17 -16.28 -13.18
C ASN A 19 10.55 -16.69 -12.64
N ARG A 20 10.64 -17.02 -11.34
CA ARG A 20 11.89 -17.46 -10.72
C ARG A 20 12.08 -18.96 -10.89
N SER A 21 13.35 -19.37 -11.00
CA SER A 21 13.75 -20.78 -10.96
C SER A 21 13.86 -21.32 -9.53
N THR A 22 14.27 -20.47 -8.58
CA THR A 22 14.51 -20.84 -7.18
C THR A 22 14.02 -19.75 -6.23
N TYR A 23 13.83 -20.13 -4.95
CA TYR A 23 13.59 -19.21 -3.84
C TYR A 23 14.37 -19.67 -2.60
N GLY A 24 14.59 -18.76 -1.65
CA GLY A 24 15.43 -19.02 -0.48
C GLY A 24 16.89 -18.66 -0.72
N PHE A 25 17.75 -19.13 0.17
CA PHE A 25 19.16 -18.75 0.22
C PHE A 25 20.08 -19.97 0.26
N ALA A 26 21.19 -19.88 -0.46
CA ALA A 26 22.36 -20.74 -0.32
C ALA A 26 23.63 -19.86 -0.28
N PRO A 27 24.66 -20.23 0.51
CA PRO A 27 25.85 -19.37 0.72
C PRO A 27 26.62 -19.00 -0.55
N GLU A 28 26.54 -19.81 -1.59
CA GLU A 28 27.20 -19.62 -2.88
C GLU A 28 26.50 -18.63 -3.82
N MET A 29 25.27 -18.21 -3.48
CA MET A 29 24.49 -17.29 -4.32
C MET A 29 25.09 -15.89 -4.29
N THR A 30 25.16 -15.26 -5.46
CA THR A 30 25.53 -13.84 -5.61
C THR A 30 24.42 -12.92 -5.06
N PRO A 31 24.73 -11.67 -4.68
CA PRO A 31 23.71 -10.70 -4.23
C PRO A 31 22.53 -10.56 -5.20
N GLN A 32 22.80 -10.58 -6.51
CA GLN A 32 21.77 -10.48 -7.54
C GLN A 32 20.86 -11.73 -7.56
N GLU A 33 21.43 -12.93 -7.48
CA GLU A 33 20.65 -14.16 -7.39
C GLU A 33 19.81 -14.21 -6.11
N ILE A 34 20.36 -13.77 -4.98
CA ILE A 34 19.63 -13.66 -3.71
C ILE A 34 18.43 -12.71 -3.89
N TYR A 35 18.67 -11.55 -4.50
CA TYR A 35 17.63 -10.56 -4.73
C TYR A 35 16.53 -11.11 -5.66
N GLU A 36 16.89 -11.65 -6.82
CA GLU A 36 15.91 -12.17 -7.79
C GLU A 36 15.09 -13.34 -7.23
N ALA A 37 15.74 -14.25 -6.51
CA ALA A 37 15.09 -15.38 -5.87
C ALA A 37 14.13 -14.96 -4.74
N ASN A 38 14.41 -13.84 -4.06
CA ASN A 38 13.72 -13.44 -2.82
C ASN A 38 13.04 -12.07 -2.88
N ARG A 39 12.90 -11.41 -4.04
CA ARG A 39 12.27 -10.08 -4.11
C ARG A 39 10.76 -10.07 -3.85
N GLY A 40 10.07 -11.21 -3.70
CA GLY A 40 8.62 -11.16 -3.50
C GLY A 40 7.89 -12.45 -3.11
N TYR A 41 6.56 -12.27 -2.97
CA TYR A 41 5.55 -13.11 -2.28
C TYR A 41 5.30 -12.79 -0.81
N TYR A 42 5.57 -11.56 -0.43
CA TYR A 42 5.42 -11.15 0.95
C TYR A 42 4.04 -10.57 1.22
N ALA A 43 3.53 -10.86 2.41
CA ALA A 43 2.39 -10.14 2.97
C ALA A 43 2.92 -8.87 3.66
N ILE A 44 3.23 -7.86 2.85
CA ILE A 44 3.74 -6.56 3.34
C ILE A 44 2.54 -5.66 3.63
N GLY A 45 2.51 -5.01 4.79
CA GLY A 45 1.44 -4.10 5.18
C GLY A 45 1.40 -2.84 4.30
N SER A 46 0.23 -2.24 4.12
CA SER A 46 0.07 -1.00 3.33
C SER A 46 0.88 0.17 3.89
N GLU A 47 1.05 0.24 5.21
CA GLU A 47 1.86 1.30 5.84
C GLU A 47 3.35 1.19 5.47
N ALA A 48 3.84 -0.02 5.23
CA ALA A 48 5.24 -0.22 4.89
C ALA A 48 5.60 0.34 3.52
N GLU A 49 4.64 0.40 2.59
CA GLU A 49 4.82 1.02 1.25
C GLU A 49 5.18 2.49 1.33
N LYS A 50 4.77 3.18 2.41
CA LYS A 50 4.97 4.61 2.59
C LYS A 50 6.14 4.93 3.52
N ARG A 51 6.53 3.99 4.37
CA ARG A 51 7.42 4.23 5.52
C ARG A 51 8.78 3.57 5.37
N GLU A 52 8.83 2.37 4.81
CA GLU A 52 10.06 1.59 4.79
C GLU A 52 10.88 1.94 3.55
N ARG A 53 12.12 2.36 3.77
CA ARG A 53 13.04 2.75 2.70
C ARG A 53 14.03 1.65 2.37
N TYR A 54 14.32 0.79 3.35
CA TYR A 54 15.29 -0.29 3.18
C TYR A 54 14.70 -1.65 3.51
N ALA A 55 15.19 -2.67 2.81
CA ALA A 55 14.97 -4.07 3.13
C ALA A 55 16.31 -4.79 3.36
N ILE A 56 16.37 -5.67 4.35
CA ILE A 56 17.48 -6.58 4.57
C ILE A 56 17.00 -8.02 4.50
N PHE A 57 17.85 -8.91 4.01
CA PHE A 57 17.56 -10.33 3.87
C PHE A 57 18.57 -11.13 4.67
N SER A 58 18.08 -12.10 5.44
CA SER A 58 18.93 -12.96 6.26
C SER A 58 18.76 -14.43 5.90
N GLY A 59 19.87 -15.15 5.90
CA GLY A 59 19.95 -16.58 5.61
C GLY A 59 20.86 -17.30 6.60
N ILE A 60 20.85 -18.63 6.58
CA ILE A 60 21.80 -19.43 7.36
C ILE A 60 23.13 -19.44 6.60
N GLY A 61 24.15 -18.81 7.17
CA GLY A 61 25.50 -18.74 6.60
C GLY A 61 26.26 -20.06 6.71
N VAL A 62 27.51 -20.06 6.24
CA VAL A 62 28.39 -21.24 6.22
C VAL A 62 28.64 -21.82 7.62
N ASP A 63 28.68 -20.95 8.64
CA ASP A 63 28.94 -21.33 10.04
C ASP A 63 27.67 -21.82 10.75
N GLY A 64 26.55 -21.94 10.05
CA GLY A 64 25.25 -22.35 10.61
C GLY A 64 24.50 -21.23 11.36
N GLU A 65 25.13 -20.06 11.53
CA GLU A 65 24.49 -18.88 12.11
C GLU A 65 23.66 -18.11 11.08
N ARG A 66 22.60 -17.43 11.56
CA ARG A 66 21.81 -16.54 10.70
C ARG A 66 22.48 -15.18 10.61
N VAL A 67 22.80 -14.78 9.39
CA VAL A 67 23.42 -13.49 9.09
C VAL A 67 22.63 -12.74 8.03
N VAL A 68 22.74 -11.42 8.02
CA VAL A 68 22.22 -10.60 6.93
C VAL A 68 23.15 -10.75 5.72
N VAL A 69 22.59 -11.09 4.57
CA VAL A 69 23.35 -11.41 3.34
C VAL A 69 23.06 -10.45 2.19
N LEU A 70 22.02 -9.64 2.32
CA LEU A 70 21.64 -8.65 1.31
C LEU A 70 20.96 -7.45 1.98
N ALA A 71 21.24 -6.26 1.46
CA ALA A 71 20.52 -5.03 1.79
C ALA A 71 20.07 -4.36 0.49
N VAL A 72 18.88 -3.76 0.50
CA VAL A 72 18.21 -3.18 -0.67
C VAL A 72 17.62 -1.83 -0.30
N ASP A 73 17.87 -0.81 -1.14
CA ASP A 73 17.14 0.46 -1.17
C ASP A 73 15.84 0.27 -1.96
N ILE A 74 14.70 0.50 -1.33
CA ILE A 74 13.38 0.21 -1.89
C ILE A 74 12.97 1.40 -2.76
N ASP A 75 12.84 1.16 -4.07
CA ASP A 75 12.28 2.15 -4.99
C ASP A 75 10.75 2.12 -4.94
N LYS A 76 10.16 0.91 -4.91
CA LYS A 76 8.71 0.71 -4.81
C LYS A 76 8.36 -0.70 -4.31
N ILE A 77 7.17 -0.81 -3.73
CA ILE A 77 6.56 -2.10 -3.38
C ILE A 77 5.37 -2.32 -4.32
N VAL A 78 5.43 -3.38 -5.13
CA VAL A 78 4.44 -3.64 -6.19
C VAL A 78 3.54 -4.82 -5.82
N PRO A 79 2.25 -4.80 -6.22
CA PRO A 79 1.38 -5.95 -6.08
C PRO A 79 1.84 -7.10 -6.99
N VAL A 80 1.72 -8.33 -6.49
CA VAL A 80 2.00 -9.56 -7.23
C VAL A 80 0.76 -10.43 -7.21
N GLN A 81 0.29 -10.81 -8.39
CA GLN A 81 -0.86 -11.69 -8.52
C GLN A 81 -0.45 -13.13 -8.23
N VAL A 82 -0.94 -13.68 -7.12
CA VAL A 82 -0.65 -15.07 -6.73
C VAL A 82 -1.98 -15.82 -6.61
N PRO A 83 -2.21 -16.89 -7.40
CA PRO A 83 -3.42 -17.68 -7.31
C PRO A 83 -3.70 -18.14 -5.87
N GLY A 84 -4.92 -17.89 -5.39
CA GLY A 84 -5.35 -18.26 -4.04
C GLY A 84 -4.72 -17.46 -2.89
N LYS A 85 -3.93 -16.41 -3.16
CA LYS A 85 -3.32 -15.56 -2.13
C LYS A 85 -3.51 -14.08 -2.45
N ALA A 86 -4.41 -13.44 -1.73
CA ALA A 86 -4.64 -12.01 -1.84
C ALA A 86 -3.44 -11.17 -1.33
N SER A 87 -3.29 -9.97 -1.88
CA SER A 87 -2.42 -8.89 -1.39
C SER A 87 -0.93 -9.25 -1.22
N ARG A 88 -0.40 -10.11 -2.09
CA ARG A 88 1.04 -10.39 -2.13
C ARG A 88 1.79 -9.28 -2.85
N LYS A 89 3.00 -9.01 -2.38
CA LYS A 89 3.82 -7.90 -2.86
C LYS A 89 5.25 -8.35 -3.16
N ALA A 90 5.89 -7.60 -4.04
CA ALA A 90 7.32 -7.67 -4.32
C ALA A 90 7.97 -6.33 -4.02
N ILE A 91 9.21 -6.40 -3.61
CA ILE A 91 10.11 -5.27 -3.41
C ILE A 91 10.84 -5.06 -4.73
N GLU A 92 10.71 -3.87 -5.32
CA GLU A 92 11.56 -3.42 -6.41
C GLU A 92 12.46 -2.32 -5.88
N GLY A 93 13.77 -2.48 -6.10
CA GLY A 93 14.78 -1.63 -5.53
C GLY A 93 16.17 -1.96 -6.05
N ARG A 94 17.16 -1.32 -5.43
CA ARG A 94 18.57 -1.43 -5.79
C ARG A 94 19.34 -2.09 -4.66
N ILE A 95 20.18 -3.07 -5.01
CA ILE A 95 21.07 -3.73 -4.06
C ILE A 95 22.08 -2.68 -3.55
N LEU A 96 22.25 -2.65 -2.23
CA LEU A 96 23.25 -1.81 -1.58
C LEU A 96 24.57 -2.54 -1.51
N GLU A 97 25.67 -1.81 -1.71
CA GLU A 97 27.04 -2.31 -1.70
C GLU A 97 27.84 -1.71 -0.54
N ALA A 98 29.05 -2.24 -0.32
CA ALA A 98 29.98 -1.74 0.68
C ALA A 98 30.23 -0.24 0.53
N GLY A 99 30.27 0.47 1.66
CA GLY A 99 30.34 1.93 1.72
C GLY A 99 28.98 2.62 1.84
N HIS A 100 27.86 1.90 1.65
CA HIS A 100 26.54 2.41 2.03
C HIS A 100 26.28 2.14 3.52
N PRO A 101 25.83 3.14 4.32
CA PRO A 101 25.68 2.98 5.77
C PRO A 101 24.82 1.79 6.21
N VAL A 102 23.72 1.50 5.49
CA VAL A 102 22.87 0.32 5.77
C VAL A 102 23.62 -0.98 5.49
N TYR A 103 24.38 -1.06 4.40
CA TYR A 103 25.18 -2.24 4.10
C TYR A 103 26.19 -2.49 5.20
N ASP A 104 27.01 -1.49 5.51
CA ASP A 104 28.10 -1.57 6.50
C ASP A 104 27.55 -1.83 7.92
N THR A 105 26.30 -1.43 8.19
CA THR A 105 25.65 -1.67 9.47
C THR A 105 25.09 -3.07 9.61
N TYR A 106 24.59 -3.70 8.54
CA TYR A 106 23.83 -4.95 8.67
C TYR A 106 24.48 -6.14 7.97
N VAL A 107 24.97 -5.98 6.74
CA VAL A 107 25.44 -7.13 5.93
C VAL A 107 26.65 -7.80 6.59
N GLY A 108 26.63 -9.13 6.64
CA GLY A 108 27.62 -9.97 7.33
C GLY A 108 27.42 -10.10 8.83
N LYS A 109 26.46 -9.40 9.44
CA LYS A 109 26.24 -9.43 10.90
C LYS A 109 25.15 -10.42 11.30
N PRO A 110 25.26 -11.02 12.50
CA PRO A 110 24.25 -11.95 13.00
C PRO A 110 22.93 -11.23 13.28
N ILE A 111 21.82 -11.94 13.04
CA ILE A 111 20.49 -11.44 13.35
C ILE A 111 19.55 -12.59 13.72
N GLU A 112 18.64 -12.36 14.66
CA GLU A 112 17.61 -13.32 15.00
C GLU A 112 16.65 -13.53 13.82
N GLY A 113 16.31 -14.79 13.55
CA GLY A 113 15.30 -15.12 12.55
C GLY A 113 13.90 -15.05 13.14
N ALA A 114 12.90 -14.88 12.29
CA ALA A 114 11.51 -14.97 12.70
C ALA A 114 10.77 -16.13 12.00
N ARG A 115 9.73 -16.65 12.66
CA ARG A 115 8.82 -17.63 12.05
C ARG A 115 8.05 -17.06 10.87
N ASN A 116 7.67 -15.78 10.95
CA ASN A 116 7.06 -15.07 9.83
C ASN A 116 8.18 -14.48 8.97
N PRO A 117 8.24 -14.75 7.65
CA PRO A 117 9.32 -14.29 6.81
C PRO A 117 9.43 -12.76 6.69
N VAL A 118 8.40 -11.99 7.08
CA VAL A 118 8.42 -10.52 7.05
C VAL A 118 8.35 -9.98 8.48
N VAL A 119 9.37 -9.24 8.87
CA VAL A 119 9.45 -8.51 10.14
C VAL A 119 9.79 -7.05 9.88
N TYR A 120 9.41 -6.16 10.79
CA TYR A 120 9.73 -4.74 10.72
C TYR A 120 10.70 -4.40 11.85
N LEU A 121 11.88 -3.90 11.47
CA LEU A 121 12.89 -3.45 12.42
C LEU A 121 12.77 -1.94 12.61
N GLU A 122 13.02 -1.49 13.83
CA GLU A 122 13.31 -0.08 14.09
C GLU A 122 14.71 0.23 13.59
N SER A 123 14.80 1.16 12.64
CA SER A 123 16.05 1.58 12.02
C SER A 123 16.04 3.09 11.88
N SER A 124 17.13 3.72 12.33
CA SER A 124 17.35 5.15 12.15
C SER A 124 17.54 5.54 10.68
N PHE A 125 17.87 4.58 9.81
CA PHE A 125 18.05 4.84 8.37
C PHE A 125 16.72 5.09 7.63
N ASP A 126 15.60 4.60 8.16
CA ASP A 126 14.28 4.90 7.60
C ASP A 126 13.72 6.26 8.04
N LEU A 127 14.45 7.00 8.89
CA LEU A 127 14.06 8.35 9.26
C LEU A 127 14.33 9.32 8.10
N GLY A 128 13.30 10.06 7.71
CA GLY A 128 13.40 11.18 6.77
C GLY A 128 13.45 12.51 7.50
N ARG A 129 14.06 13.53 6.89
CA ARG A 129 13.93 14.91 7.40
C ARG A 129 12.48 15.38 7.25
N CYS A 130 11.98 16.07 8.28
CA CYS A 130 10.65 16.66 8.27
C CYS A 130 10.51 17.64 7.10
N LYS A 131 9.50 17.42 6.24
CA LYS A 131 9.23 18.26 5.07
C LYS A 131 8.79 19.69 5.40
N CYS A 132 8.53 20.03 6.67
CA CYS A 132 8.31 21.42 7.06
C CYS A 132 9.58 22.28 6.92
N GLY A 133 10.76 21.65 7.00
CA GLY A 133 12.06 22.33 6.93
C GLY A 133 12.76 22.56 8.27
N CYS A 134 12.23 22.05 9.40
CA CYS A 134 12.82 22.28 10.73
C CYS A 134 14.11 21.48 11.00
N GLY A 135 14.48 20.55 10.12
CA GLY A 135 15.69 19.73 10.25
C GLY A 135 15.54 18.49 11.13
N GLU A 136 14.46 18.36 11.92
CA GLU A 136 14.12 17.16 12.68
C GLU A 136 13.87 15.96 11.77
N VAL A 137 14.03 14.75 12.32
CA VAL A 137 13.84 13.49 11.58
C VAL A 137 12.64 12.71 12.11
N SER A 138 11.87 12.10 11.20
CA SER A 138 10.65 11.35 11.52
C SER A 138 10.50 10.15 10.58
N ARG A 139 9.77 9.12 11.02
CA ARG A 139 9.33 8.00 10.16
C ARG A 139 8.23 8.40 9.18
N SER A 140 7.64 9.58 9.36
CA SER A 140 6.62 10.15 8.48
C SER A 140 7.17 11.40 7.76
N SER A 141 6.51 11.81 6.67
CA SER A 141 6.88 13.02 5.92
C SER A 141 6.95 14.28 6.79
N PHE A 142 6.18 14.31 7.88
CA PHE A 142 6.20 15.37 8.88
C PHE A 142 6.34 14.76 10.29
N VAL A 143 6.97 15.52 11.19
CA VAL A 143 6.81 15.31 12.63
C VAL A 143 5.33 15.62 12.97
N PRO A 144 4.70 14.92 13.93
CA PRO A 144 3.30 15.14 14.26
C PRO A 144 2.96 16.63 14.48
N GLY A 145 1.97 17.14 13.73
CA GLY A 145 1.51 18.54 13.76
C GLY A 145 2.35 19.53 12.93
N HIS A 146 3.52 19.14 12.42
CA HIS A 146 4.35 20.02 11.59
C HIS A 146 3.81 20.19 10.17
N ASP A 147 2.94 19.30 9.70
CA ASP A 147 2.23 19.40 8.42
C ASP A 147 1.29 20.61 8.41
N GLN A 148 0.46 20.76 9.44
CA GLN A 148 -0.46 21.89 9.57
C GLN A 148 0.31 23.20 9.74
N ARG A 149 1.36 23.22 10.57
CA ARG A 149 2.20 24.42 10.72
C ARG A 149 2.84 24.82 9.38
N ALA A 150 3.45 23.86 8.69
CA ALA A 150 4.09 24.10 7.41
C ALA A 150 3.14 24.68 6.37
N LEU A 151 1.91 24.15 6.30
CA LEU A 151 0.88 24.62 5.39
C LEU A 151 0.49 26.07 5.70
N HIS A 152 0.18 26.39 6.95
CA HIS A 152 -0.23 27.74 7.35
C HIS A 152 0.90 28.77 7.17
N GLU A 153 2.16 28.41 7.45
CA GLU A 153 3.31 29.28 7.20
C GLU A 153 3.44 29.67 5.72
N ARG A 154 3.09 28.76 4.80
CA ARG A 154 3.15 29.00 3.36
C ARG A 154 1.93 29.77 2.86
N ILE A 155 0.74 29.49 3.39
CA ILE A 155 -0.47 30.29 3.15
C ILE A 155 -0.23 31.76 3.57
N ALA A 156 0.40 31.98 4.73
CA ALA A 156 0.73 33.31 5.23
C ALA A 156 1.69 34.10 4.31
N GLN A 157 2.49 33.42 3.47
CA GLN A 157 3.34 34.09 2.47
C GLN A 157 2.56 34.57 1.24
N ILE A 158 1.40 33.96 0.98
CA ILE A 158 0.49 34.35 -0.12
C ILE A 158 -0.45 35.45 0.35
N GLY A 159 -0.90 35.39 1.62
CA GLY A 159 -1.80 36.33 2.23
C GLY A 159 -2.71 35.63 3.23
N THR A 160 -4.01 35.64 2.96
CA THR A 160 -5.01 34.93 3.75
C THR A 160 -5.30 33.54 3.20
N VAL A 161 -6.03 32.72 3.98
CA VAL A 161 -6.55 31.42 3.50
C VAL A 161 -7.44 31.61 2.27
N ALA A 162 -8.26 32.67 2.23
CA ALA A 162 -9.11 32.96 1.08
C ALA A 162 -8.27 33.25 -0.17
N ASP A 163 -7.22 34.05 -0.04
CA ASP A 163 -6.31 34.36 -1.17
C ASP A 163 -5.60 33.11 -1.69
N PHE A 164 -5.23 32.19 -0.80
CA PHE A 164 -4.68 30.90 -1.19
C PHE A 164 -5.68 30.06 -1.98
N ILE A 165 -6.94 29.96 -1.53
CA ILE A 165 -8.00 29.21 -2.23
C ILE A 165 -8.24 29.81 -3.62
N ASP A 166 -8.41 31.13 -3.70
CA ASP A 166 -8.63 31.83 -4.97
C ASP A 166 -7.47 31.64 -5.95
N TRP A 167 -6.23 31.62 -5.45
CA TRP A 167 -5.06 31.29 -6.25
C TRP A 167 -5.03 29.82 -6.67
N PHE A 168 -5.31 28.90 -5.76
CA PHE A 168 -5.27 27.46 -6.00
C PHE A 168 -6.30 27.05 -7.06
N ASP A 169 -7.54 27.52 -6.93
CA ASP A 169 -8.64 27.24 -7.86
C ASP A 169 -8.33 27.81 -9.24
N ARG A 170 -7.79 29.04 -9.31
CA ARG A 170 -7.33 29.63 -10.57
C ARG A 170 -6.22 28.80 -11.21
N THR A 171 -5.26 28.33 -10.43
CA THR A 171 -4.10 27.56 -10.93
C THR A 171 -4.53 26.20 -11.48
N LEU A 172 -5.44 25.49 -10.79
CA LEU A 172 -5.99 24.23 -11.28
C LEU A 172 -6.85 24.42 -12.54
N ASN A 173 -7.69 25.46 -12.57
CA ASN A 173 -8.55 25.74 -13.71
C ASN A 173 -7.78 26.24 -14.96
N SER A 174 -6.52 26.67 -14.79
CA SER A 174 -5.64 27.13 -15.88
C SER A 174 -4.84 26.00 -16.54
N GLY A 175 -5.11 24.73 -16.22
CA GLY A 175 -4.40 23.58 -16.79
C GLY A 175 -3.13 23.16 -16.03
N GLY A 176 -3.04 23.48 -14.74
CA GLY A 176 -1.97 22.95 -13.89
C GLY A 176 -2.00 21.41 -13.84
N GLU A 177 -0.87 20.76 -14.17
CA GLU A 177 -0.71 19.32 -13.98
C GLU A 177 -0.93 18.96 -12.51
N THR A 178 -1.98 18.17 -12.24
CA THR A 178 -2.26 17.63 -10.92
C THR A 178 -1.25 16.52 -10.62
N ILE A 179 -0.35 16.77 -9.66
CA ILE A 179 0.52 15.71 -9.11
C ILE A 179 -0.33 14.90 -8.14
N GLY A 180 -1.04 13.92 -8.70
CA GLY A 180 -1.97 13.06 -8.00
C GLY A 180 -3.13 12.80 -8.91
N GLN A 181 -3.25 11.57 -9.40
CA GLN A 181 -4.50 11.12 -10.00
C GLN A 181 -5.59 11.30 -8.94
N HIS A 182 -6.39 12.36 -9.03
CA HIS A 182 -7.78 12.22 -8.71
C HIS A 182 -8.28 11.17 -9.69
N VAL A 183 -8.22 9.91 -9.26
CA VAL A 183 -8.78 8.80 -10.00
C VAL A 183 -10.25 9.17 -10.10
N ASP A 184 -10.66 9.62 -11.29
CA ASP A 184 -12.05 9.70 -11.66
C ASP A 184 -12.74 8.48 -11.08
N LEU A 185 -13.81 8.70 -10.31
CA LEU A 185 -14.60 7.64 -9.69
C LEU A 185 -14.73 6.53 -10.73
N ARG A 186 -14.14 5.36 -10.48
CA ARG A 186 -13.94 4.29 -11.50
C ARG A 186 -15.24 3.79 -12.15
N HIS A 187 -16.39 4.24 -11.64
CA HIS A 187 -17.73 3.91 -12.08
C HIS A 187 -18.45 5.06 -12.80
N GLY A 188 -17.85 6.25 -12.89
CA GLY A 188 -18.49 7.49 -13.34
C GLY A 188 -19.36 8.13 -12.24
N GLN A 189 -19.97 9.28 -12.56
CA GLN A 189 -21.03 9.87 -11.75
C GLN A 189 -22.36 9.16 -12.05
N PRO A 190 -23.16 8.77 -11.06
CA PRO A 190 -24.47 8.21 -11.31
C PRO A 190 -25.44 9.29 -11.80
N GLN A 191 -26.37 8.90 -12.66
CA GLN A 191 -27.57 9.68 -12.90
C GLN A 191 -28.54 9.44 -11.75
N ALA A 192 -28.87 10.50 -11.02
CA ALA A 192 -29.85 10.45 -9.94
C ALA A 192 -31.27 10.76 -10.47
N SER A 193 -32.27 10.00 -10.02
CA SER A 193 -33.68 10.30 -10.25
C SER A 193 -34.53 9.92 -9.04
N ARG A 194 -35.62 10.65 -8.82
CA ARG A 194 -36.62 10.35 -7.78
C ARG A 194 -37.77 9.56 -8.41
N ASN A 195 -38.23 8.51 -7.72
CA ASN A 195 -39.43 7.79 -8.09
C ASN A 195 -40.48 7.87 -6.98
N ASP A 196 -41.39 8.83 -7.11
CA ASP A 196 -42.45 9.08 -6.11
C ASP A 196 -43.56 8.03 -6.11
N GLN A 197 -43.65 7.17 -7.14
CA GLN A 197 -44.62 6.07 -7.13
C GLN A 197 -44.20 4.94 -6.17
N TRP A 198 -42.89 4.79 -5.95
CA TRP A 198 -42.31 3.69 -5.19
C TRP A 198 -41.39 4.17 -4.07
N ASP A 199 -41.51 5.44 -3.70
CA ASP A 199 -40.83 6.13 -2.60
C ASP A 199 -39.33 5.79 -2.50
N HIS A 200 -38.60 6.00 -3.59
CA HIS A 200 -37.15 5.83 -3.59
C HIS A 200 -36.40 6.81 -4.48
N ASP A 201 -35.16 7.06 -4.08
CA ASP A 201 -34.14 7.67 -4.93
C ASP A 201 -33.38 6.57 -5.68
N LYS A 202 -33.15 6.78 -6.97
CA LYS A 202 -32.44 5.87 -7.86
C LYS A 202 -31.16 6.52 -8.36
N TYR A 203 -30.06 5.78 -8.32
CA TYR A 203 -28.75 6.18 -8.82
C TYR A 203 -28.25 5.14 -9.83
N ASP A 204 -28.16 5.53 -11.10
CA ASP A 204 -27.72 4.66 -12.20
C ASP A 204 -26.32 5.05 -12.68
N TRP A 205 -25.35 4.15 -12.58
CA TRP A 205 -24.01 4.36 -13.12
C TRP A 205 -23.91 3.93 -14.60
N PRO A 206 -23.04 4.57 -15.40
CA PRO A 206 -22.79 4.19 -16.80
C PRO A 206 -22.43 2.72 -17.03
N ASN A 207 -21.84 2.06 -16.03
CA ASN A 207 -21.50 0.63 -16.10
C ASN A 207 -22.70 -0.30 -15.84
N GLY A 208 -23.91 0.24 -15.66
CA GLY A 208 -25.16 -0.50 -15.43
C GLY A 208 -25.41 -0.87 -13.98
N LEU A 209 -24.58 -0.42 -13.02
CA LEU A 209 -24.85 -0.57 -11.59
C LEU A 209 -25.96 0.40 -11.18
N GLY A 210 -26.94 -0.08 -10.43
CA GLY A 210 -28.03 0.70 -9.86
C GLY A 210 -28.07 0.61 -8.33
N LEU A 211 -28.30 1.74 -7.67
CA LEU A 211 -28.60 1.83 -6.24
C LEU A 211 -29.97 2.49 -6.04
N PHE A 212 -30.80 1.89 -5.19
CA PHE A 212 -32.10 2.41 -4.83
C PHE A 212 -32.15 2.58 -3.32
N LEU A 213 -32.47 3.80 -2.87
CA LEU A 213 -32.63 4.15 -1.47
C LEU A 213 -34.11 4.43 -1.24
N TYR A 214 -34.79 3.51 -0.56
CA TYR A 214 -36.20 3.66 -0.23
C TYR A 214 -36.36 4.54 1.01
N ASP A 215 -37.45 5.30 1.08
CA ASP A 215 -37.74 6.19 2.21
C ASP A 215 -37.91 5.43 3.54
N ASP A 216 -38.29 4.14 3.46
CA ASP A 216 -38.41 3.23 4.61
C ASP A 216 -37.06 2.63 5.07
N GLY A 217 -35.95 3.07 4.48
CA GLY A 217 -34.59 2.65 4.82
C GLY A 217 -34.13 1.36 4.15
N ARG A 218 -34.95 0.73 3.29
CA ARG A 218 -34.48 -0.38 2.46
C ARG A 218 -33.47 0.13 1.43
N ILE A 219 -32.53 -0.74 1.09
CA ILE A 219 -31.54 -0.50 0.04
C ILE A 219 -31.61 -1.67 -0.95
N LYS A 220 -31.70 -1.34 -2.24
CA LYS A 220 -31.54 -2.31 -3.33
C LYS A 220 -30.32 -1.93 -4.15
N VAL A 221 -29.46 -2.91 -4.42
CA VAL A 221 -28.32 -2.78 -5.33
C VAL A 221 -28.51 -3.77 -6.46
N GLU A 222 -28.30 -3.34 -7.69
CA GLU A 222 -28.44 -4.20 -8.87
C GLU A 222 -27.36 -3.93 -9.92
N LEU A 223 -27.11 -4.91 -10.78
CA LEU A 223 -26.40 -4.72 -12.03
C LEU A 223 -27.34 -5.15 -13.15
N LYS A 224 -27.61 -4.25 -14.11
CA LYS A 224 -28.45 -4.56 -15.27
C LYS A 224 -27.88 -5.77 -16.02
N ASP A 225 -28.73 -6.76 -16.28
CA ASP A 225 -28.38 -8.03 -16.94
C ASP A 225 -27.25 -8.81 -16.23
N GLY A 226 -27.10 -8.60 -14.92
CA GLY A 226 -26.06 -9.21 -14.09
C GLY A 226 -26.59 -10.29 -13.14
N THR A 227 -25.66 -11.11 -12.67
CA THR A 227 -25.86 -11.99 -11.51
C THR A 227 -25.17 -11.38 -10.30
N VAL A 228 -25.66 -11.72 -9.10
CA VAL A 228 -25.10 -11.23 -7.83
C VAL A 228 -24.80 -12.40 -6.90
N ALA A 229 -23.63 -12.34 -6.27
CA ALA A 229 -23.26 -13.20 -5.15
C ALA A 229 -23.03 -12.33 -3.91
N VAL A 230 -23.69 -12.65 -2.79
CA VAL A 230 -23.35 -12.03 -1.51
C VAL A 230 -22.12 -12.74 -0.96
N THR A 231 -21.02 -12.01 -0.87
CA THR A 231 -19.70 -12.55 -0.48
C THR A 231 -19.40 -12.37 1.00
N ASP A 232 -20.01 -11.39 1.66
CA ASP A 232 -19.92 -11.19 3.11
C ASP A 232 -21.17 -10.48 3.65
N VAL A 233 -21.58 -10.87 4.86
CA VAL A 233 -22.58 -10.16 5.66
C VAL A 233 -22.04 -10.08 7.08
N SER A 234 -21.63 -8.88 7.48
CA SER A 234 -21.04 -8.65 8.79
C SER A 234 -21.79 -7.57 9.56
N ASN A 235 -22.22 -7.92 10.77
CA ASN A 235 -22.76 -6.98 11.75
C ASN A 235 -21.59 -6.53 12.63
N TYR A 236 -20.96 -5.40 12.30
CA TYR A 236 -19.89 -4.87 13.12
C TYR A 236 -20.49 -4.03 14.25
N ALA A 237 -20.49 -4.58 15.46
CA ALA A 237 -20.81 -3.85 16.69
C ALA A 237 -19.56 -3.76 17.56
N SER A 238 -18.90 -2.59 17.57
CA SER A 238 -17.96 -2.25 18.64
C SER A 238 -18.09 -0.77 19.02
N GLY A 239 -18.89 -0.47 20.06
CA GLY A 239 -18.91 0.83 20.74
C GLY A 239 -20.21 1.63 20.65
N ASN A 240 -20.55 2.32 21.75
CA ASN A 240 -21.83 2.97 22.08
C ASN A 240 -22.21 4.23 21.25
N SER A 241 -21.89 4.34 19.96
CA SER A 241 -22.42 5.47 19.18
C SER A 241 -22.59 5.27 17.67
N ARG A 242 -22.14 4.15 17.07
CA ARG A 242 -22.38 3.89 15.64
C ARG A 242 -22.66 2.42 15.40
N ARG A 243 -23.91 2.10 15.06
CA ARG A 243 -24.32 0.79 14.56
C ARG A 243 -24.10 0.79 13.04
N SER A 244 -23.24 -0.08 12.52
CA SER A 244 -23.05 -0.27 11.08
C SER A 244 -23.24 -1.74 10.72
N ALA A 245 -23.99 -2.00 9.65
CA ALA A 245 -24.06 -3.31 9.02
C ALA A 245 -23.38 -3.20 7.65
N HIS A 246 -22.60 -4.23 7.29
CA HIS A 246 -21.89 -4.30 6.02
C HIS A 246 -22.42 -5.50 5.24
N VAL A 247 -22.75 -5.27 3.98
CA VAL A 247 -23.07 -6.32 3.00
C VAL A 247 -22.16 -6.12 1.81
N ILE A 248 -21.34 -7.12 1.51
CA ILE A 248 -20.47 -7.10 0.33
C ILE A 248 -21.08 -7.99 -0.73
N ALA A 249 -21.61 -7.38 -1.79
CA ALA A 249 -22.14 -8.06 -2.96
C ALA A 249 -21.16 -7.95 -4.13
N GLN A 250 -20.90 -9.08 -4.81
CA GLN A 250 -20.13 -9.14 -6.05
C GLN A 250 -21.10 -9.37 -7.20
N PHE A 251 -21.09 -8.44 -8.17
CA PHE A 251 -21.85 -8.59 -9.40
C PHE A 251 -20.97 -9.11 -10.54
N ALA A 252 -21.51 -10.00 -11.35
CA ALA A 252 -20.89 -10.46 -12.59
C ALA A 252 -21.87 -10.23 -13.75
N ARG A 253 -21.36 -9.70 -14.89
CA ARG A 253 -22.15 -9.65 -16.13
C ARG A 253 -22.30 -11.06 -16.68
N ALA A 254 -23.52 -11.40 -17.09
CA ALA A 254 -23.78 -12.61 -17.86
C ALA A 254 -23.23 -12.48 -19.29
#